data_AF-A0A6C0DF70-F1
#
_entry.id   AF-A0A6C0DF70-F1
#
_cell.length_a   1.000
_cell.length_b   1.000
_cell.length_c   1.000
_cell.angle_alpha   90.00
_cell.angle_beta   90.00
_cell.angle_gamma   90.00
#
_symmetry.space_group_name_H-M   'P 1'
#
loop_
_entity.id
_entity.type
_entity.pdbx_description
1 polymer ?
#
loop_
_entity_poly.entity_id
_entity_poly.type
_entity_poly.pdbx_seq_one_letter_code
_entity_poly.pdbx_strand_id
1 'polypeptide(L)'
;MNRQSRNMVELWFLLISITMLCIFIHWSQNKDIEPFENSTSLEACPSGYKSFYQPNGSILCCDGDIMANQCMGMNPCTLSGPGTPEHPSCTSVIQKDYQEKGSQCPTSMPSYFEDRSSKKKGCTKGDLNSTLTGPKQDKQPMCVMYPTMEENTNSKDSCSNQKEMDEFPCFGLNCMKGLVQVAPNQPIKISVGFTDSSGMHHVAYTRASMERFLNVSNPKWRDQGIDLSKNVNVAEVAKAFYVDKTMKQDDVQL
;
A
#
# COMPACT_ATOMS: atom_id res chain seq x y z
N MET A 1 63.60 32.77 -18.24
CA MET A 1 62.34 32.12 -17.81
C MET A 1 61.57 31.69 -19.06
N ASN A 2 61.42 30.37 -19.23
CA ASN A 2 61.02 29.74 -20.49
C ASN A 2 59.58 30.08 -20.90
N ARG A 3 59.42 30.54 -22.14
CA ARG A 3 58.11 30.81 -22.79
C ARG A 3 57.17 29.60 -22.75
N GLN A 4 57.75 28.39 -22.68
CA GLN A 4 57.03 27.13 -22.57
C GLN A 4 56.31 26.93 -21.22
N SER A 5 56.83 27.49 -20.11
CA SER A 5 56.18 27.38 -18.80
C SER A 5 55.04 28.38 -18.60
N ARG A 6 55.04 29.52 -19.32
CA ARG A 6 53.92 30.48 -19.29
C ARG A 6 52.66 29.92 -19.94
N ASN A 7 52.79 29.25 -21.09
CA ASN A 7 51.64 28.69 -21.81
C ASN A 7 50.95 27.56 -21.03
N MET A 8 51.71 26.77 -20.26
CA MET A 8 51.14 25.72 -19.41
C MET A 8 50.32 26.32 -18.26
N VAL A 9 50.80 27.38 -17.62
CA VAL A 9 50.08 28.03 -16.50
C VAL A 9 48.77 28.67 -16.96
N GLU A 10 48.76 29.33 -18.12
CA GLU A 10 47.55 29.93 -18.69
C GLU A 10 46.49 28.86 -19.04
N LEU A 11 46.89 27.68 -19.52
CA LEU A 11 45.98 26.57 -19.81
C LEU A 11 45.35 26.00 -18.54
N TRP A 12 46.12 25.89 -17.45
CA TRP A 12 45.59 25.42 -16.15
C TRP A 12 44.55 26.38 -15.56
N PHE A 13 44.77 27.70 -15.65
CA PHE A 13 43.78 28.69 -15.21
C PHE A 13 42.48 28.60 -16.02
N LEU A 14 42.57 28.39 -17.33
CA LEU A 14 41.42 28.25 -18.21
C LEU A 14 40.61 26.99 -17.86
N LEU A 15 41.29 25.85 -17.65
CA LEU A 15 40.65 24.61 -17.23
C LEU A 15 39.96 24.76 -15.86
N ILE A 16 40.62 25.35 -14.86
CA ILE A 16 40.01 25.56 -13.53
C ILE A 16 38.78 26.48 -13.62
N SER A 17 38.83 27.53 -14.44
CA SER A 17 37.71 28.43 -14.65
C SER A 17 36.51 27.73 -15.30
N ILE A 18 36.74 26.88 -16.31
CA ILE A 18 35.69 26.07 -16.93
C ILE A 18 35.09 25.09 -15.92
N THR A 19 35.92 24.39 -15.14
CA THR A 19 35.43 23.41 -14.15
C THR A 19 34.57 24.07 -13.08
N MET A 20 34.97 25.23 -12.57
CA MET A 20 34.18 26.01 -11.61
C MET A 20 32.83 26.45 -12.20
N LEU A 21 32.82 26.85 -13.47
CA LEU A 21 31.60 27.24 -14.18
C LEU A 21 30.66 26.04 -14.38
N CYS A 22 31.18 24.87 -14.72
CA CYS A 22 30.40 23.63 -14.80
C CYS A 22 29.83 23.20 -13.45
N ILE A 23 30.60 23.31 -12.36
CA ILE A 23 30.13 23.01 -10.99
C ILE A 23 29.01 23.98 -10.60
N PHE A 24 29.16 25.28 -10.90
CA PHE A 24 28.15 26.29 -10.61
C PHE A 24 26.85 26.03 -11.38
N ILE A 25 26.92 25.70 -12.67
CA ILE A 25 25.74 25.34 -13.48
C ILE A 25 25.07 24.07 -12.93
N HIS A 26 25.86 23.05 -12.57
CA HIS A 26 25.31 21.82 -12.00
C HIS A 26 24.61 22.06 -10.66
N TRP A 27 25.17 22.93 -9.81
CA TRP A 27 24.54 23.34 -8.57
C TRP A 27 23.33 24.24 -8.78
N SER A 28 23.32 25.12 -9.78
CA SER A 28 22.18 25.98 -10.06
C SER A 28 21.02 25.20 -10.69
N GLN A 29 21.30 24.16 -11.48
CA GLN A 29 20.26 23.27 -12.04
C GLN A 29 19.66 22.31 -11.00
N ASN A 30 20.39 22.04 -9.91
CA ASN A 30 19.87 21.25 -8.78
C ASN A 30 19.07 22.06 -7.76
N LYS A 31 18.98 23.39 -7.93
CA LYS A 31 18.05 24.23 -7.18
C LYS A 31 16.85 24.49 -8.07
N ASP A 32 15.75 23.83 -7.72
CA ASP A 32 14.43 24.05 -8.30
C ASP A 32 14.27 23.50 -9.72
N ILE A 33 14.32 22.17 -9.83
CA ILE A 33 13.26 21.52 -10.60
C ILE A 33 11.99 21.86 -9.81
N GLU A 34 11.32 22.96 -10.18
CA GLU A 34 9.93 23.13 -9.79
C GLU A 34 9.26 21.81 -10.21
N PRO A 35 8.71 21.03 -9.28
CA PRO A 35 7.74 20.05 -9.71
C PRO A 35 6.70 20.91 -10.42
N PHE A 36 6.59 20.78 -11.74
CA PHE A 36 5.30 20.96 -12.34
C PHE A 36 4.45 19.96 -11.57
N GLU A 37 3.82 20.44 -10.49
CA GLU A 37 2.72 19.76 -9.86
C GLU A 37 1.86 19.43 -11.07
N ASN A 38 1.81 18.15 -11.43
CA ASN A 38 0.66 17.63 -12.11
C ASN A 38 -0.44 17.94 -11.11
N SER A 39 -1.01 19.14 -11.20
CA SER A 39 -2.20 19.54 -10.50
C SER A 39 -3.15 18.46 -10.94
N THR A 40 -3.32 17.46 -10.07
CA THR A 40 -4.15 16.30 -10.35
C THR A 40 -5.53 16.88 -10.15
N SER A 41 -5.94 17.72 -11.11
CA SER A 41 -7.20 18.41 -11.14
C SER A 41 -8.19 17.31 -11.36
N LEU A 42 -8.92 17.00 -10.29
CA LEU A 42 -10.01 16.06 -10.38
C LEU A 42 -10.95 16.54 -11.48
N GLU A 43 -11.27 15.66 -12.43
CA GLU A 43 -12.19 15.99 -13.54
C GLU A 43 -13.62 16.21 -13.05
N ALA A 44 -13.94 15.70 -11.86
CA ALA A 44 -15.25 15.79 -11.24
C ALA A 44 -15.14 15.88 -9.73
N CYS A 45 -16.25 16.24 -9.07
CA CYS A 45 -16.29 16.22 -7.61
C CYS A 45 -15.99 14.82 -7.08
N PRO A 46 -15.33 14.72 -5.91
CA PRO A 46 -15.11 13.46 -5.25
C PRO A 46 -16.41 12.66 -5.13
N SER A 47 -16.31 11.33 -5.20
CA SER A 47 -17.47 10.46 -5.08
C SER A 47 -18.26 10.79 -3.82
N GLY A 48 -19.58 11.01 -3.94
CA GLY A 48 -20.48 11.40 -2.85
C GLY A 48 -20.53 12.88 -2.50
N TYR A 49 -19.76 13.75 -3.17
CA TYR A 49 -19.89 15.20 -3.05
C TYR A 49 -20.90 15.73 -4.08
N LYS A 50 -21.63 16.77 -3.70
CA LYS A 50 -22.51 17.52 -4.61
C LYS A 50 -21.74 18.73 -5.17
N SER A 51 -21.84 18.97 -6.47
CA SER A 51 -21.20 20.12 -7.12
C SER A 51 -22.13 21.32 -7.21
N PHE A 52 -21.61 22.54 -7.04
CA PHE A 52 -22.31 23.77 -7.41
C PHE A 52 -21.34 24.86 -7.88
N TYR A 53 -21.86 25.81 -8.66
CA TYR A 53 -21.08 26.91 -9.19
C TYR A 53 -21.12 28.12 -8.24
N GLN A 54 -19.96 28.72 -8.01
CA GLN A 54 -19.86 30.02 -7.38
C GLN A 54 -20.07 31.16 -8.39
N PRO A 55 -20.37 32.40 -7.92
CA PRO A 55 -20.49 33.57 -8.80
C PRO A 55 -19.23 33.88 -9.64
N ASN A 56 -18.06 33.42 -9.19
CA ASN A 56 -16.79 33.56 -9.90
C ASN A 56 -16.56 32.48 -10.98
N GLY A 57 -17.51 31.56 -11.19
CA GLY A 57 -17.42 30.46 -12.16
C GLY A 57 -16.66 29.22 -11.69
N SER A 58 -16.08 29.24 -10.47
CA SER A 58 -15.44 28.05 -9.90
C SER A 58 -16.46 27.00 -9.46
N ILE A 59 -16.04 25.74 -9.51
CA ILE A 59 -16.86 24.60 -9.09
C ILE A 59 -16.46 24.21 -7.68
N LEU A 60 -17.42 24.30 -6.75
CA LEU A 60 -17.29 23.77 -5.41
C LEU A 60 -17.93 22.39 -5.30
N CYS A 61 -17.29 21.53 -4.52
CA CYS A 61 -17.80 20.25 -4.09
C CYS A 61 -18.15 20.32 -2.61
N CYS A 62 -19.33 19.84 -2.27
CA CYS A 62 -19.87 19.81 -0.92
C CYS A 62 -20.07 18.38 -0.44
N ASP A 63 -19.53 18.04 0.74
CA ASP A 63 -19.75 16.78 1.44
C ASP A 63 -21.05 16.80 2.28
N GLY A 64 -22.13 17.30 1.68
CA GLY A 64 -23.41 17.48 2.37
C GLY A 64 -24.49 18.06 1.47
N ASP A 65 -25.53 18.60 2.09
CA ASP A 65 -26.57 19.32 1.38
C ASP A 65 -26.15 20.73 1.00
N ILE A 66 -26.69 21.21 -0.12
CA ILE A 66 -26.48 22.56 -0.60
C ILE A 66 -27.79 23.31 -0.36
N MET A 67 -27.73 24.36 0.46
CA MET A 67 -28.88 25.23 0.73
C MET A 67 -28.48 26.67 0.42
N ALA A 68 -29.28 27.35 -0.41
CA ALA A 68 -29.02 28.72 -0.83
C ALA A 68 -27.58 28.96 -1.38
N ASN A 69 -27.08 28.05 -2.22
CA ASN A 69 -25.70 28.06 -2.75
C ASN A 69 -24.59 28.05 -1.69
N GLN A 70 -24.89 27.54 -0.50
CA GLN A 70 -23.91 27.29 0.55
C GLN A 70 -23.85 25.80 0.85
N CYS A 71 -22.63 25.29 1.03
CA CYS A 71 -22.41 23.93 1.48
C CYS A 71 -22.71 23.83 2.98
N MET A 72 -23.60 22.93 3.36
CA MET A 72 -23.90 22.60 4.76
C MET A 72 -23.02 21.45 5.29
N GLY A 73 -22.13 20.91 4.45
CA GLY A 73 -21.13 19.91 4.82
C GLY A 73 -19.95 20.51 5.60
N MET A 74 -19.15 19.64 6.20
CA MET A 74 -18.02 20.07 7.05
C MET A 74 -16.76 20.39 6.25
N ASN A 75 -16.63 19.86 5.04
CA ASN A 75 -15.42 19.96 4.23
C ASN A 75 -15.74 20.36 2.79
N PRO A 76 -16.16 21.62 2.55
CA PRO A 76 -16.26 22.13 1.19
C PRO A 76 -14.87 22.21 0.55
N CYS A 77 -14.78 21.90 -0.75
CA CYS A 77 -13.54 21.99 -1.50
C CYS A 77 -13.79 22.51 -2.92
N THR A 78 -12.77 23.04 -3.58
CA THR A 78 -12.85 23.50 -4.97
C THR A 78 -12.18 22.52 -5.94
N LEU A 79 -12.78 22.32 -7.10
CA LEU A 79 -12.14 21.64 -8.24
C LEU A 79 -11.25 22.56 -9.05
N SER A 80 -11.46 23.88 -8.93
CA SER A 80 -10.81 24.88 -9.76
C SER A 80 -9.60 25.47 -9.02
N GLY A 81 -8.40 25.16 -9.51
CA GLY A 81 -7.15 25.78 -9.06
C GLY A 81 -6.61 25.24 -7.72
N PRO A 82 -5.62 25.94 -7.13
CA PRO A 82 -4.92 25.49 -5.90
C PRO A 82 -5.77 25.53 -4.63
N GLY A 83 -6.98 26.10 -4.69
CA GLY A 83 -7.83 26.32 -3.54
C GLY A 83 -7.45 27.55 -2.71
N THR A 84 -8.28 27.84 -1.71
CA THR A 84 -8.06 28.89 -0.70
C THR A 84 -8.12 28.26 0.70
N PRO A 85 -7.70 28.97 1.77
CA PRO A 85 -7.86 28.46 3.14
C PRO A 85 -9.31 28.11 3.52
N GLU A 86 -10.29 28.84 2.95
CA GLU A 86 -11.71 28.59 3.17
C GLU A 86 -12.25 27.43 2.31
N HIS A 87 -11.69 27.27 1.10
CA HIS A 87 -12.12 26.27 0.12
C HIS A 87 -10.87 25.60 -0.47
N PRO A 88 -10.25 24.63 0.25
CA PRO A 88 -9.06 23.95 -0.24
C PRO A 88 -9.34 23.17 -1.53
N SER A 89 -8.28 22.82 -2.27
CA SER A 89 -8.42 21.94 -3.43
C SER A 89 -8.98 20.59 -3.02
N CYS A 90 -9.96 20.06 -3.75
CA CYS A 90 -10.55 18.75 -3.45
C CYS A 90 -9.50 17.63 -3.47
N THR A 91 -8.49 17.74 -4.34
CA THR A 91 -7.38 16.79 -4.41
C THR A 91 -6.59 16.76 -3.10
N SER A 92 -6.27 17.93 -2.52
CA SER A 92 -5.50 17.98 -1.27
C SER A 92 -6.30 17.49 -0.06
N VAL A 93 -7.60 17.79 -0.01
CA VAL A 93 -8.51 17.27 1.04
C VAL A 93 -8.57 15.75 1.01
N ILE A 94 -8.80 15.15 -0.18
CA ILE A 94 -8.86 13.69 -0.31
C ILE A 94 -7.52 13.05 -0.01
N GLN A 95 -6.43 13.59 -0.56
CA GLN A 95 -5.10 13.02 -0.34
C GLN A 95 -4.73 13.01 1.14
N LYS A 96 -5.08 14.06 1.89
CA LYS A 96 -4.87 14.10 3.34
C LYS A 96 -5.69 13.02 4.07
N ASP A 97 -6.99 12.91 3.79
CA ASP A 97 -7.86 11.86 4.35
C ASP A 97 -7.31 10.46 4.02
N TYR A 98 -6.85 10.26 2.79
CA TYR A 98 -6.33 8.98 2.32
C TYR A 98 -4.97 8.63 2.93
N GLN A 99 -4.14 9.62 3.22
CA GLN A 99 -2.89 9.40 3.96
C GLN A 99 -3.18 8.90 5.38
N GLU A 100 -4.17 9.47 6.07
CA GLU A 100 -4.58 9.01 7.41
C GLU A 100 -5.16 7.58 7.35
N LYS A 101 -6.05 7.32 6.39
CA LYS A 101 -6.66 6.00 6.18
C LYS A 101 -5.69 4.95 5.64
N GLY A 102 -4.60 5.36 4.99
CA GLY A 102 -3.54 4.48 4.47
C GLY A 102 -2.90 3.60 5.53
N SER A 103 -2.96 3.99 6.81
CA SER A 103 -2.54 3.14 7.95
C SER A 103 -3.30 1.81 8.06
N GLN A 104 -4.51 1.74 7.50
CA GLN A 104 -5.33 0.52 7.46
C GLN A 104 -4.90 -0.42 6.32
N CYS A 105 -4.10 0.06 5.38
CA CYS A 105 -3.66 -0.71 4.24
C CYS A 105 -2.52 -1.69 4.58
N PRO A 106 -2.40 -2.79 3.83
CA PRO A 106 -1.24 -3.66 3.88
C PRO A 106 0.02 -2.93 3.37
N THR A 107 1.19 -3.27 3.90
CA THR A 107 2.46 -2.58 3.55
C THR A 107 2.83 -2.75 2.09
N SER A 108 2.40 -3.84 1.43
CA SER A 108 2.59 -4.06 0.00
C SER A 108 1.72 -3.16 -0.91
N MET A 109 0.64 -2.59 -0.38
CA MET A 109 -0.32 -1.75 -1.11
C MET A 109 -0.74 -0.55 -0.23
N PRO A 110 0.13 0.45 -0.02
CA PRO A 110 -0.10 1.50 0.97
C PRO A 110 -1.15 2.56 0.55
N SER A 111 -1.50 2.63 -0.73
CA SER A 111 -2.37 3.68 -1.26
C SER A 111 -3.84 3.31 -1.02
N TYR A 112 -4.50 4.00 -0.10
CA TYR A 112 -5.95 3.86 0.14
C TYR A 112 -6.76 4.47 -1.02
N PHE A 113 -7.91 3.87 -1.34
CA PHE A 113 -8.91 4.46 -2.22
C PHE A 113 -10.34 4.18 -1.74
N GLU A 114 -11.27 5.04 -2.11
CA GLU A 114 -12.69 4.90 -1.81
C GLU A 114 -13.55 5.46 -2.94
N ASP A 115 -14.48 4.64 -3.42
CA ASP A 115 -15.56 5.05 -4.30
C ASP A 115 -16.90 4.98 -3.55
N ARG A 116 -17.38 6.15 -3.12
CA ARG A 116 -18.65 6.27 -2.39
C ARG A 116 -19.87 5.89 -3.24
N SER A 117 -19.78 5.98 -4.57
CA SER A 117 -20.86 5.65 -5.49
C SER A 117 -21.11 4.14 -5.54
N SER A 118 -20.05 3.35 -5.65
CA SER A 118 -20.11 1.89 -5.61
C SER A 118 -19.97 1.32 -4.19
N LYS A 119 -19.75 2.17 -3.18
CA LYS A 119 -19.46 1.82 -1.78
C LYS A 119 -18.26 0.88 -1.65
N LYS A 120 -17.29 0.99 -2.56
CA LYS A 120 -16.07 0.20 -2.55
C LYS A 120 -14.95 1.00 -1.92
N LYS A 121 -14.19 0.36 -1.04
CA LYS A 121 -12.96 0.88 -0.46
C LYS A 121 -11.89 -0.20 -0.49
N GLY A 122 -10.64 0.21 -0.59
CA GLY A 122 -9.56 -0.74 -0.76
C GLY A 122 -8.20 -0.06 -0.71
N CYS A 123 -7.19 -0.84 -1.03
CA CYS A 123 -5.83 -0.34 -1.18
C CYS A 123 -5.20 -0.85 -2.46
N THR A 124 -4.25 -0.11 -3.01
CA THR A 124 -3.54 -0.47 -4.24
C THR A 124 -2.04 -0.22 -4.14
N LYS A 125 -1.28 -0.92 -4.96
CA LYS A 125 0.14 -0.68 -5.15
C LYS A 125 0.37 0.37 -6.24
N GLY A 126 0.64 1.61 -5.80
CA GLY A 126 1.04 2.71 -6.67
C GLY A 126 0.02 3.85 -6.71
N ASP A 127 0.06 4.62 -7.79
CA ASP A 127 -0.80 5.80 -7.99
C ASP A 127 -2.28 5.42 -8.15
N LEU A 128 -3.15 6.35 -7.75
CA LEU A 128 -4.58 6.31 -8.00
C LEU A 128 -4.93 6.87 -9.39
N ASN A 129 -6.13 6.57 -9.87
CA ASN A 129 -6.67 7.18 -11.09
C ASN A 129 -6.94 8.70 -10.92
N SER A 130 -7.30 9.38 -12.01
CA SER A 130 -7.55 10.84 -12.00
C SER A 130 -8.72 11.26 -11.10
N THR A 131 -9.59 10.33 -10.73
CA THR A 131 -10.73 10.56 -9.81
C THR A 131 -10.42 10.17 -8.36
N LEU A 132 -9.23 9.64 -8.09
CA LEU A 132 -8.81 9.08 -6.79
C LEU A 132 -9.73 7.98 -6.23
N THR A 133 -10.53 7.33 -7.07
CA THR A 133 -11.52 6.32 -6.65
C THR A 133 -11.03 4.88 -6.78
N GLY A 134 -9.84 4.68 -7.31
CA GLY A 134 -9.29 3.35 -7.57
C GLY A 134 -7.86 3.40 -8.12
N PRO A 135 -7.32 2.23 -8.50
CA PRO A 135 -6.00 2.15 -9.12
C PRO A 135 -5.94 2.92 -10.45
N LYS A 136 -4.78 3.52 -10.74
CA LYS A 136 -4.48 4.16 -12.03
C LYS A 136 -4.55 3.21 -13.22
N GLN A 137 -4.25 1.93 -13.02
CA GLN A 137 -4.33 0.89 -14.05
C GLN A 137 -5.15 -0.30 -13.54
N ASP A 138 -6.01 -0.85 -14.39
CA ASP A 138 -6.88 -1.99 -14.04
C ASP A 138 -6.13 -3.25 -13.55
N LYS A 139 -4.86 -3.39 -13.95
CA LYS A 139 -4.01 -4.52 -13.58
C LYS A 139 -3.13 -4.26 -12.35
N GLN A 140 -3.20 -3.06 -11.75
CA GLN A 140 -2.45 -2.80 -10.52
C GLN A 140 -2.95 -3.72 -9.41
N PRO A 141 -2.04 -4.32 -8.62
CA PRO A 141 -2.43 -5.08 -7.44
C PRO A 141 -3.28 -4.23 -6.51
N MET A 142 -4.45 -4.73 -6.17
CA MET A 142 -5.35 -4.09 -5.21
C MET A 142 -5.96 -5.12 -4.27
N CYS A 143 -6.41 -4.63 -3.12
CA CYS A 143 -7.23 -5.36 -2.18
C CYS A 143 -8.49 -4.56 -1.84
N VAL A 144 -9.52 -5.25 -1.33
CA VAL A 144 -10.81 -4.69 -0.95
C VAL A 144 -10.96 -4.75 0.57
N MET A 145 -11.47 -3.66 1.15
CA MET A 145 -11.85 -3.60 2.56
C MET A 145 -13.35 -3.91 2.71
N TYR A 146 -13.66 -5.16 3.05
CA TYR A 146 -15.06 -5.58 3.18
C TYR A 146 -15.73 -5.00 4.44
N PRO A 147 -17.07 -4.80 4.42
CA PRO A 147 -17.82 -4.31 5.58
C PRO A 147 -17.75 -5.23 6.80
N THR A 148 -17.73 -6.55 6.59
CA THR A 148 -17.77 -7.54 7.69
C THR A 148 -16.45 -8.28 7.85
N MET A 149 -16.17 -8.77 9.06
CA MET A 149 -14.98 -9.58 9.31
C MET A 149 -15.05 -10.92 8.58
N GLU A 150 -16.24 -11.52 8.48
CA GLU A 150 -16.45 -12.79 7.79
C GLU A 150 -16.09 -12.70 6.29
N GLU A 151 -16.59 -11.68 5.59
CA GLU A 151 -16.23 -11.43 4.19
C GLU A 151 -14.73 -11.19 4.03
N ASN A 152 -14.13 -10.43 4.95
CA ASN A 152 -12.69 -10.23 4.94
C ASN A 152 -11.94 -11.55 5.11
N THR A 153 -12.34 -12.42 6.03
CA THR A 153 -11.66 -13.71 6.24
C THR A 153 -11.85 -14.69 5.08
N ASN A 154 -12.94 -14.58 4.32
CA ASN A 154 -13.28 -15.53 3.26
C ASN A 154 -12.86 -15.07 1.85
N SER A 155 -12.51 -13.79 1.69
CA SER A 155 -12.16 -13.20 0.39
C SER A 155 -10.65 -13.12 0.20
N LYS A 156 -10.18 -13.67 -0.93
CA LYS A 156 -8.75 -13.73 -1.26
C LYS A 156 -8.13 -12.35 -1.49
N ASP A 157 -8.92 -11.41 -2.01
CA ASP A 157 -8.56 -10.01 -2.25
C ASP A 157 -8.82 -9.11 -1.03
N SER A 158 -9.09 -9.65 0.16
CA SER A 158 -9.26 -8.84 1.37
C SER A 158 -7.97 -8.13 1.78
N CYS A 159 -8.06 -6.81 2.04
CA CYS A 159 -6.96 -6.05 2.61
C CYS A 159 -6.56 -6.55 4.00
N SER A 160 -7.50 -7.07 4.80
CA SER A 160 -7.21 -7.62 6.12
C SER A 160 -6.34 -8.87 6.04
N ASN A 161 -6.68 -9.80 5.14
CA ASN A 161 -5.87 -11.01 4.92
C ASN A 161 -4.49 -10.66 4.35
N GLN A 162 -4.43 -9.73 3.39
CA GLN A 162 -3.16 -9.26 2.86
C GLN A 162 -2.30 -8.62 3.94
N LYS A 163 -2.89 -7.81 4.82
CA LYS A 163 -2.17 -7.14 5.91
C LYS A 163 -1.61 -8.14 6.91
N GLU A 164 -2.41 -9.11 7.34
CA GLU A 164 -1.95 -10.20 8.20
C GLU A 164 -0.82 -11.00 7.54
N MET A 165 -0.92 -11.26 6.23
CA MET A 165 0.14 -11.91 5.48
C MET A 165 1.42 -11.06 5.42
N ASP A 166 1.30 -9.77 5.13
CA ASP A 166 2.44 -8.85 5.01
C ASP A 166 3.18 -8.69 6.35
N GLU A 167 2.42 -8.58 7.45
CA GLU A 167 2.94 -8.44 8.81
C GLU A 167 3.59 -9.73 9.34
N PHE A 168 3.18 -10.90 8.85
CA PHE A 168 3.77 -12.16 9.28
C PHE A 168 5.25 -12.27 8.85
N PRO A 169 6.19 -12.55 9.78
CA PRO A 169 7.61 -12.56 9.47
C PRO A 169 7.97 -13.73 8.54
N CYS A 170 8.81 -13.45 7.55
CA CYS A 170 9.41 -14.51 6.73
C CYS A 170 10.52 -15.23 7.50
N PHE A 171 10.69 -16.53 7.25
CA PHE A 171 11.75 -17.35 7.84
C PHE A 171 12.22 -18.44 6.88
N GLY A 172 13.41 -18.99 7.15
CA GLY A 172 14.06 -19.95 6.25
C GLY A 172 14.60 -19.30 4.97
N LEU A 173 15.18 -20.11 4.09
CA LEU A 173 15.72 -19.65 2.81
C LEU A 173 14.61 -19.60 1.75
N ASN A 174 14.72 -18.68 0.78
CA ASN A 174 13.74 -18.52 -0.30
C ASN A 174 12.29 -18.41 0.19
N CYS A 175 12.08 -17.65 1.26
CA CYS A 175 10.78 -17.53 1.89
C CYS A 175 9.78 -16.80 0.97
N MET A 176 8.60 -17.38 0.81
CA MET A 176 7.49 -16.85 0.02
C MET A 176 6.20 -16.91 0.85
N LYS A 177 5.40 -15.85 0.79
CA LYS A 177 4.08 -15.79 1.45
C LYS A 177 2.97 -15.79 0.41
N GLY A 178 1.82 -16.35 0.75
CA GLY A 178 0.68 -16.42 -0.16
C GLY A 178 -0.66 -16.56 0.55
N LEU A 179 -1.71 -16.07 -0.11
CA LEU A 179 -3.10 -16.28 0.29
C LEU A 179 -3.67 -17.48 -0.47
N VAL A 180 -4.09 -18.51 0.26
CA VAL A 180 -4.60 -19.77 -0.29
C VAL A 180 -6.08 -19.93 0.05
N GLN A 181 -6.91 -19.97 -0.98
CA GLN A 181 -8.33 -20.30 -0.88
C GLN A 181 -8.53 -21.76 -1.32
N VAL A 182 -8.97 -22.63 -0.40
CA VAL A 182 -9.16 -24.06 -0.69
C VAL A 182 -10.48 -24.29 -1.43
N ALA A 183 -11.54 -23.62 -1.00
CA ALA A 183 -12.85 -23.65 -1.63
C ALA A 183 -13.54 -22.27 -1.49
N PRO A 184 -14.53 -21.95 -2.34
CA PRO A 184 -15.36 -20.76 -2.16
C PRO A 184 -15.98 -20.71 -0.76
N ASN A 185 -16.10 -19.51 -0.19
CA ASN A 185 -16.68 -19.25 1.13
C ASN A 185 -15.99 -19.95 2.32
N GLN A 186 -14.78 -20.49 2.13
CA GLN A 186 -13.94 -20.93 3.25
C GLN A 186 -12.94 -19.85 3.64
N PRO A 187 -12.57 -19.76 4.93
CA PRO A 187 -11.55 -18.83 5.37
C PRO A 187 -10.23 -19.04 4.63
N ILE A 188 -9.61 -17.92 4.24
CA ILE A 188 -8.32 -17.92 3.56
C ILE A 188 -7.22 -18.37 4.53
N LYS A 189 -6.36 -19.26 4.04
CA LYS A 189 -5.12 -19.64 4.73
C LYS A 189 -3.98 -18.75 4.27
N ILE A 190 -3.13 -18.34 5.20
CA ILE A 190 -1.90 -17.60 4.91
C ILE A 190 -0.77 -18.62 4.89
N SER A 191 -0.27 -18.95 3.70
CA SER A 191 0.83 -19.88 3.49
C SER A 191 2.18 -19.19 3.60
N VAL A 192 3.15 -19.90 4.19
CA VAL A 192 4.56 -19.54 4.24
C VAL A 192 5.34 -20.72 3.67
N GLY A 193 5.86 -20.53 2.46
CA GLY A 193 6.78 -21.46 1.81
C GLY A 193 8.22 -21.08 2.13
N PHE A 194 9.07 -22.05 2.46
CA PHE A 194 10.48 -21.80 2.79
C PHE A 194 11.34 -23.04 2.53
N THR A 195 12.65 -22.87 2.46
CA THR A 195 13.63 -23.94 2.30
C THR A 195 14.43 -24.07 3.59
N ASP A 196 14.58 -25.29 4.09
CA ASP A 196 15.40 -25.57 5.28
C ASP A 196 16.90 -25.67 4.96
N SER A 197 17.73 -25.91 5.98
CA SER A 197 19.18 -26.03 5.82
C SER A 197 19.63 -27.27 5.02
N SER A 198 18.76 -28.25 4.83
CA SER A 198 19.02 -29.44 4.00
C SER A 198 18.66 -29.22 2.53
N GLY A 199 18.09 -28.07 2.18
CA GLY A 199 17.62 -27.77 0.83
C GLY A 199 16.20 -28.28 0.55
N MET A 200 15.48 -28.79 1.56
CA MET A 200 14.11 -29.25 1.40
C MET A 200 13.13 -28.08 1.48
N HIS A 201 12.21 -28.01 0.52
CA HIS A 201 11.15 -27.01 0.49
C HIS A 201 9.94 -27.46 1.31
N HIS A 202 9.42 -26.57 2.15
CA HIS A 202 8.28 -26.79 3.02
C HIS A 202 7.24 -25.69 2.81
N VAL A 203 5.97 -26.02 3.02
CA VAL A 203 4.87 -25.05 3.06
C VAL A 203 4.08 -25.28 4.34
N ALA A 204 3.93 -24.22 5.13
CA ALA A 204 3.13 -24.21 6.35
C ALA A 204 2.15 -23.04 6.33
N TYR A 205 1.21 -23.00 7.26
CA TYR A 205 0.19 -21.95 7.36
C TYR A 205 0.23 -21.27 8.71
N THR A 206 -0.03 -19.96 8.78
CA THR A 206 -0.07 -19.26 10.07
C THR A 206 -1.10 -19.89 11.00
N ARG A 207 -0.79 -20.01 12.29
CA ARG A 207 -1.71 -20.64 13.27
C ARG A 207 -3.11 -20.02 13.22
N ALA A 208 -3.19 -18.70 13.22
CA ALA A 208 -4.45 -17.97 13.21
C ALA A 208 -5.30 -18.28 11.96
N SER A 209 -4.69 -18.29 10.77
CA SER A 209 -5.43 -18.59 9.54
C SER A 209 -5.85 -20.06 9.46
N MET A 210 -5.00 -20.99 9.94
CA MET A 210 -5.33 -22.41 10.03
C MET A 210 -6.47 -22.68 11.01
N GLU A 211 -6.47 -22.03 12.18
CA GLU A 211 -7.55 -22.15 13.17
C GLU A 211 -8.89 -21.64 12.61
N ARG A 212 -8.91 -20.47 11.96
CA ARG A 212 -10.12 -19.94 11.32
C ARG A 212 -10.66 -20.92 10.28
N PHE A 213 -9.78 -21.45 9.43
CA PHE A 213 -10.13 -22.44 8.42
C PHE A 213 -10.74 -23.70 9.05
N LEU A 214 -10.06 -24.32 10.02
CA LEU A 214 -10.50 -25.56 10.65
C LEU A 214 -11.80 -25.38 11.45
N ASN A 215 -12.01 -24.24 12.10
CA ASN A 215 -13.26 -23.96 12.81
C ASN A 215 -14.49 -24.00 11.88
N VAL A 216 -14.31 -23.71 10.57
CA VAL A 216 -15.37 -23.77 9.57
C VAL A 216 -15.39 -25.13 8.85
N SER A 217 -14.23 -25.61 8.38
CA SER A 217 -14.15 -26.79 7.52
C SER A 217 -14.20 -28.12 8.29
N ASN A 218 -13.77 -28.13 9.54
CA ASN A 218 -13.75 -29.31 10.41
C ASN A 218 -13.96 -28.90 11.88
N PRO A 219 -15.18 -28.51 12.30
CA PRO A 219 -15.41 -27.92 13.62
C PRO A 219 -14.98 -28.79 14.82
N LYS A 220 -14.86 -30.11 14.63
CA LYS A 220 -14.42 -31.08 15.65
C LYS A 220 -12.92 -31.40 15.59
N TRP A 221 -12.13 -30.59 14.90
CA TRP A 221 -10.68 -30.82 14.72
C TRP A 221 -9.94 -30.97 16.05
N ARG A 222 -10.36 -30.24 17.09
CA ARG A 222 -9.78 -30.34 18.45
C ARG A 222 -10.02 -31.73 19.07
N ASP A 223 -11.24 -32.25 18.95
CA ASP A 223 -11.62 -33.57 19.47
C ASP A 223 -10.94 -34.72 18.71
N GLN A 224 -10.50 -34.45 17.48
CA GLN A 224 -9.75 -35.39 16.64
C GLN A 224 -8.24 -35.39 16.96
N GLY A 225 -7.81 -34.63 17.97
CA GLY A 225 -6.41 -34.60 18.42
C GLY A 225 -5.48 -33.79 17.52
N ILE A 226 -6.01 -32.86 16.73
CA ILE A 226 -5.16 -31.88 16.01
C ILE A 226 -4.73 -30.81 17.03
N ASP A 227 -3.42 -30.68 17.25
CA ASP A 227 -2.84 -29.67 18.12
C ASP A 227 -2.02 -28.67 17.31
N LEU A 228 -2.57 -27.47 17.09
CA LEU A 228 -1.91 -26.41 16.32
C LEU A 228 -0.66 -25.83 16.99
N SER A 229 -0.35 -26.21 18.24
CA SER A 229 0.91 -25.88 18.90
C SER A 229 2.03 -26.87 18.58
N LYS A 230 1.69 -28.03 18.02
CA LYS A 230 2.63 -29.12 17.70
C LYS A 230 2.61 -29.53 16.22
N ASN A 231 1.58 -29.15 15.48
CA ASN A 231 1.41 -29.56 14.10
C ASN A 231 2.42 -28.85 13.18
N VAL A 232 3.25 -29.60 12.44
CA VAL A 232 4.28 -29.02 11.55
C VAL A 232 3.71 -28.25 10.37
N ASN A 233 2.42 -28.42 10.05
CA ASN A 233 1.74 -27.61 9.03
C ASN A 233 1.43 -26.19 9.54
N VAL A 234 1.68 -25.89 10.82
CA VAL A 234 1.58 -24.54 11.40
C VAL A 234 2.94 -23.84 11.28
N ALA A 235 2.97 -22.65 10.70
CA ALA A 235 4.19 -21.93 10.32
C ALA A 235 5.12 -21.67 11.51
N GLU A 236 4.56 -21.32 12.66
CA GLU A 236 5.32 -21.09 13.89
C GLU A 236 6.01 -22.37 14.40
N VAL A 237 5.35 -23.52 14.27
CA VAL A 237 5.90 -24.84 14.62
C VAL A 237 6.93 -25.27 13.59
N ALA A 238 6.62 -25.11 12.30
CA ALA A 238 7.52 -25.40 11.20
C ALA A 238 8.84 -24.62 11.32
N LYS A 239 8.77 -23.33 11.69
CA LYS A 239 9.96 -22.52 11.98
C LYS A 239 10.77 -23.11 13.13
N ALA A 240 10.12 -23.38 14.27
CA ALA A 240 10.79 -23.91 15.46
C ALA A 240 11.48 -25.27 15.18
N PHE A 241 10.84 -26.13 14.38
CA PHE A 241 11.34 -27.46 14.07
C PHE A 241 12.36 -27.50 12.92
N TYR A 242 12.06 -26.88 11.78
CA TYR A 242 12.92 -26.96 10.59
C TYR A 242 14.02 -25.91 10.55
N VAL A 243 13.79 -24.71 11.10
CA VAL A 243 14.71 -23.57 10.98
C VAL A 243 15.49 -23.36 12.28
N ASP A 244 14.78 -23.16 13.41
CA ASP A 244 15.42 -22.80 14.68
C ASP A 244 16.02 -24.01 15.41
N LYS A 245 15.56 -25.23 15.08
CA LYS A 245 15.95 -26.50 15.72
C LYS A 245 15.69 -26.51 17.25
N THR A 246 14.64 -25.81 17.69
CA THR A 246 14.25 -25.72 19.11
C THR A 246 13.23 -26.77 19.53
N MET A 247 12.60 -27.47 18.59
CA MET A 247 11.70 -28.61 18.83
C MET A 247 12.31 -29.92 18.32
N LYS A 248 12.02 -31.03 19.00
CA LYS A 248 12.44 -32.39 18.58
C LYS A 248 11.31 -33.10 17.84
N GLN A 249 11.65 -34.21 17.20
CA GLN A 249 10.69 -35.05 16.46
C GLN A 249 9.53 -35.55 17.32
N ASP A 250 9.79 -35.87 18.59
CA ASP A 250 8.76 -36.38 19.52
C ASP A 250 7.80 -35.27 20.00
N ASP A 251 8.18 -34.00 19.80
CA ASP A 251 7.39 -32.83 20.20
C ASP A 251 6.41 -32.37 19.10
N VAL A 252 6.53 -32.92 17.88
CA VAL A 252 5.77 -32.48 16.71
C VAL A 252 4.75 -33.52 16.24
N GLN A 253 3.58 -33.03 15.84
CA GLN A 253 2.58 -33.77 15.11
C GLN A 253 2.83 -33.55 13.61
N LEU A 254 3.18 -34.62 12.89
CA LEU A 254 3.31 -34.61 11.44
C LEU A 254 1.94 -34.59 10.75
#